data_AF-A0A1L5J5U5-F1
#
_entry.id   AF-A0A1L5J5U5-F1
#
_cell.length_a   1.000
_cell.length_b   1.000
_cell.length_c   1.000
_cell.angle_alpha   90.00
_cell.angle_beta   90.00
_cell.angle_gamma   90.00
#
_symmetry.space_group_name_H-M   'P 1'
#
loop_
_entity.id
_entity.type
_entity.pdbx_description
1 polymer ?
#
loop_
_entity_poly.entity_id
_entity_poly.type
_entity_poly.pdbx_seq_one_letter_code
_entity_poly.pdbx_strand_id
1 'polypeptide(L)'
;AAQFQHDHLVHFYHLHALDWVDIVSALKADPKKTADLADNVSNAKVGGSAYYKQVQQRIQTFVDSGQLGPFSNAYWGHPAYKLPPEANLMACAHYIEALRLQARSARMHAVFGGKNPHPQFLVVGGITSVADLKPDRIAEFLYLQKETQEFIENVYIPDLVAVASFYKEWGAIGGTTNFLAWGEFPQGENEPDSLLMPRGLISKRDLANIPMAVQEKVAENVTRAWYEDGPSLHPYKGETKPLQEDPKYRPDSGEYSWFKAPRYECEPCEVGPLARVLVAYGK
;
A
#
# COMPACT_ATOMS: atom_id res chain seq x y z
N ALA A 1 -12.91 -1.68 4.47
CA ALA A 1 -12.37 -0.31 4.32
C ALA A 1 -11.22 0.01 5.27
N ALA A 2 -11.33 -0.24 6.59
CA ALA A 2 -10.30 0.15 7.57
C ALA A 2 -8.88 -0.38 7.25
N GLN A 3 -8.74 -1.67 6.88
CA GLN A 3 -7.45 -2.23 6.44
C GLN A 3 -6.86 -1.47 5.25
N PHE A 4 -7.65 -1.15 4.22
CA PHE A 4 -7.15 -0.43 3.04
C PHE A 4 -6.57 0.94 3.41
N GLN A 5 -7.24 1.67 4.32
CA GLN A 5 -6.79 2.97 4.77
C GLN A 5 -5.49 2.88 5.57
N HIS A 6 -5.41 1.95 6.53
CA HIS A 6 -4.21 1.74 7.35
C HIS A 6 -3.03 1.27 6.51
N ASP A 7 -3.23 0.23 5.71
CA ASP A 7 -2.19 -0.44 4.93
C ASP A 7 -1.58 0.49 3.88
N HIS A 8 -2.40 1.15 3.06
CA HIS A 8 -1.90 2.06 2.01
C HIS A 8 -1.18 3.28 2.58
N LEU A 9 -1.65 3.81 3.72
CA LEU A 9 -0.96 4.90 4.41
C LEU A 9 0.40 4.43 4.95
N VAL A 10 0.45 3.27 5.60
CA VAL A 10 1.70 2.70 6.11
C VAL A 10 2.67 2.42 4.96
N HIS A 11 2.18 1.81 3.88
CA HIS A 11 2.99 1.49 2.70
C HIS A 11 3.59 2.75 2.07
N PHE A 12 2.78 3.77 1.81
CA PHE A 12 3.28 4.99 1.17
C PHE A 12 4.39 5.64 1.99
N TYR A 13 4.18 5.91 3.28
CA TYR A 13 5.16 6.61 4.09
C TYR A 13 6.32 5.70 4.54
N HIS A 14 6.02 4.57 5.17
CA HIS A 14 7.02 3.81 5.93
C HIS A 14 7.70 2.69 5.15
N LEU A 15 7.18 2.34 3.97
CA LEU A 15 7.83 1.38 3.09
C LEU A 15 8.40 2.06 1.84
N HIS A 16 7.65 2.98 1.21
CA HIS A 16 7.99 3.47 -0.12
C HIS A 16 8.56 4.89 -0.17
N ALA A 17 8.19 5.80 0.75
CA ALA A 17 8.56 7.21 0.64
C ALA A 17 10.07 7.43 0.59
N LEU A 18 10.86 6.62 1.29
CA LEU A 18 12.31 6.76 1.33
C LEU A 18 13.01 6.40 0.01
N ASP A 19 12.31 5.80 -0.95
CA ASP A 19 12.82 5.66 -2.33
C ASP A 19 12.78 6.99 -3.08
N TRP A 20 11.95 7.95 -2.63
CA TRP A 20 11.67 9.23 -3.29
C TRP A 20 12.11 10.45 -2.49
N VAL A 21 12.26 10.30 -1.17
CA VAL A 21 12.55 11.37 -0.20
C VAL A 21 13.94 11.18 0.38
N ASP A 22 14.79 12.18 0.23
CA ASP A 22 16.14 12.22 0.80
C ASP A 22 16.13 12.96 2.16
N ILE A 23 16.25 12.19 3.25
CA ILE A 23 16.21 12.73 4.62
C ILE A 23 17.43 13.60 4.94
N VAL A 24 18.57 13.40 4.29
CA VAL A 24 19.79 14.19 4.51
C VAL A 24 19.65 15.52 3.78
N SER A 25 19.04 15.51 2.59
CA SER A 25 18.68 16.74 1.87
C SER A 25 17.71 17.62 2.67
N ALA A 26 16.79 17.03 3.44
CA ALA A 26 15.85 17.78 4.30
C ALA A 26 16.55 18.70 5.33
N LEU A 27 17.77 18.36 5.76
CA LEU A 27 18.56 19.20 6.68
C LEU A 27 19.02 20.52 6.05
N LYS A 28 19.00 20.62 4.72
CA LYS A 28 19.38 21.82 3.96
C LYS A 28 18.19 22.74 3.68
N ALA A 29 16.98 22.33 4.03
CA ALA A 29 15.76 23.06 3.73
C ALA A 29 15.65 24.37 4.50
N ASP A 30 15.05 25.39 3.88
CA ASP A 30 14.53 26.56 4.60
C ASP A 30 13.15 26.22 5.19
N PRO A 31 12.97 26.21 6.53
CA PRO A 31 11.69 25.88 7.14
C PRO A 31 10.55 26.83 6.75
N LYS A 32 10.85 28.10 6.45
CA LYS A 32 9.83 29.05 5.98
C LYS A 32 9.35 28.68 4.58
N LYS A 33 10.27 28.41 3.65
CA LYS A 33 9.91 27.98 2.30
C LYS A 33 9.22 26.61 2.29
N THR A 34 9.58 25.74 3.23
CA THR A 34 8.89 24.46 3.43
C THR A 34 7.45 24.69 3.87
N ALA A 35 7.21 25.65 4.76
CA ALA A 35 5.86 26.05 5.16
C ALA A 35 5.07 26.63 3.98
N ASP A 36 5.66 27.56 3.24
CA ASP A 36 5.03 28.15 2.05
C ASP A 36 4.69 27.07 1.01
N LEU A 37 5.57 26.07 0.81
CA LEU A 37 5.28 24.94 -0.06
C LEU A 37 4.11 24.11 0.46
N ALA A 38 4.14 23.74 1.75
CA ALA A 38 3.11 22.90 2.36
C ALA A 38 1.73 23.56 2.29
N ASP A 39 1.63 24.86 2.61
CA ASP A 39 0.37 25.63 2.56
C ASP A 39 -0.22 25.71 1.14
N ASN A 40 0.63 25.56 0.10
CA ASN A 40 0.18 25.57 -1.29
C ASN A 40 -0.29 24.20 -1.80
N VAL A 41 0.20 23.10 -1.23
CA VAL A 41 -0.09 21.74 -1.72
C VAL A 41 -1.05 20.97 -0.81
N SER A 42 -1.08 21.29 0.48
CA SER A 42 -1.68 20.49 1.54
C SER A 42 -2.52 21.36 2.47
N ASN A 43 -3.58 20.77 3.03
CA ASN A 43 -4.39 21.40 4.08
C ASN A 43 -4.11 20.74 5.44
N ALA A 44 -2.88 20.28 5.67
CA ALA A 44 -2.47 19.65 6.92
C ALA A 44 -2.76 20.55 8.13
N LYS A 45 -3.27 19.95 9.21
CA LYS A 45 -3.55 20.68 10.46
C LYS A 45 -2.28 21.13 11.18
N VAL A 46 -1.15 20.49 10.89
CA VAL A 46 0.17 20.81 11.43
C VAL A 46 1.03 21.35 10.31
N GLY A 47 1.78 22.41 10.58
CA GLY A 47 2.53 23.13 9.56
C GLY A 47 3.11 24.43 10.10
N GLY A 48 3.55 25.30 9.19
CA GLY A 48 4.19 26.57 9.53
C GLY A 48 5.69 26.45 9.81
N SER A 49 6.39 27.57 9.67
CA SER A 49 7.86 27.64 9.73
C SER A 49 8.44 27.12 11.06
N ALA A 50 7.77 27.40 12.19
CA ALA A 50 8.21 26.93 13.49
C ALA A 50 8.11 25.40 13.63
N TYR A 51 7.06 24.78 13.10
CA TYR A 51 6.89 23.32 13.10
C TYR A 51 7.97 22.65 12.25
N TYR A 52 8.17 23.10 11.01
CA TYR A 52 9.21 22.53 10.13
C TYR A 52 10.62 22.72 10.70
N LYS A 53 10.89 23.83 11.38
CA LYS A 53 12.17 24.03 12.08
C LYS A 53 12.35 23.03 13.22
N GLN A 54 11.29 22.72 13.98
CA GLN A 54 11.36 21.69 15.03
C GLN A 54 11.57 20.28 14.46
N VAL A 55 10.90 19.95 13.36
CA VAL A 55 11.10 18.67 12.64
C VAL A 55 12.53 18.58 12.14
N GLN A 56 13.04 19.61 11.46
CA GLN A 56 14.42 19.65 10.98
C GLN A 56 15.43 19.50 12.12
N GLN A 57 15.24 20.21 13.24
CA GLN A 57 16.10 20.07 14.41
C GLN A 57 16.06 18.66 14.99
N ARG A 58 14.89 18.01 15.01
CA ARG A 58 14.75 16.62 15.47
C ARG A 58 15.52 15.66 14.56
N ILE A 59 15.46 15.84 13.24
CA ILE A 59 16.22 15.06 12.27
C ILE A 59 17.72 15.32 12.46
N GLN A 60 18.13 16.59 12.63
CA GLN A 60 19.52 16.97 12.86
C GLN A 60 20.08 16.30 14.12
N THR A 61 19.38 16.39 15.25
CA THR A 61 19.80 15.73 16.50
C THR A 61 19.91 14.21 16.32
N PHE A 62 19.01 13.59 15.55
CA PHE A 62 19.09 12.16 15.25
C PHE A 62 20.34 11.83 14.41
N VAL A 63 20.66 12.65 13.41
CA VAL A 63 21.87 12.49 12.59
C VAL A 63 23.15 12.72 13.40
N ASP A 64 23.19 13.78 14.21
CA ASP A 64 24.34 14.14 15.06
C ASP A 64 24.66 13.08 16.10
N SER A 65 23.68 12.26 16.50
CA SER A 65 23.90 11.14 17.41
C SER A 65 24.82 10.05 16.83
N GLY A 66 24.99 10.01 15.50
CA GLY A 66 25.68 8.93 14.78
C GLY A 66 24.91 7.59 14.78
N GLN A 67 23.75 7.52 15.41
CA GLN A 67 22.92 6.31 15.53
C GLN A 67 21.74 6.35 14.57
N LEU A 68 22.04 6.28 13.26
CA LEU A 68 21.03 6.46 12.20
C LEU A 68 19.98 5.34 12.10
N GLY A 69 20.18 4.22 12.82
CA GLY A 69 19.23 3.11 12.88
C GLY A 69 18.79 2.64 11.49
N PRO A 70 17.48 2.61 11.18
CA PRO A 70 16.96 2.18 9.88
C PRO A 70 17.39 3.06 8.70
N PHE A 71 17.95 4.25 8.97
CA PHE A 71 18.40 5.19 7.94
C PHE A 71 19.91 5.10 7.65
N SER A 72 20.63 4.18 8.30
CA SER A 72 22.05 3.95 8.06
C SER A 72 22.29 3.27 6.71
N ASN A 73 23.35 3.65 5.98
CA ASN A 73 23.77 3.05 4.70
C ASN A 73 22.67 2.97 3.62
N ALA A 74 21.70 3.88 3.68
CA ALA A 74 20.71 4.04 2.61
C ALA A 74 21.24 4.93 1.48
N TYR A 75 20.40 5.21 0.48
CA TYR A 75 20.80 5.80 -0.80
C TYR A 75 20.93 7.34 -0.79
N TRP A 76 21.11 7.97 0.37
CA TRP A 76 21.10 9.44 0.51
C TRP A 76 22.07 10.13 -0.45
N GLY A 77 21.62 11.18 -1.14
CA GLY A 77 22.38 11.89 -2.17
C GLY A 77 22.45 11.18 -3.53
N HIS A 78 21.81 10.02 -3.72
CA HIS A 78 21.76 9.35 -5.01
C HIS A 78 21.13 10.26 -6.08
N PRO A 79 21.68 10.33 -7.31
CA PRO A 79 21.23 11.26 -8.36
C PRO A 79 19.79 11.03 -8.85
N ALA A 80 19.20 9.89 -8.50
CA ALA A 80 17.78 9.63 -8.77
C ALA A 80 16.84 10.44 -7.86
N TYR A 81 17.25 10.90 -6.67
CA TYR A 81 16.43 11.81 -5.87
C TYR A 81 16.31 13.16 -6.58
N LYS A 82 15.07 13.62 -6.79
CA LYS A 82 14.75 14.87 -7.50
C LYS A 82 14.08 15.93 -6.62
N LEU A 83 13.62 15.56 -5.43
CA LEU A 83 12.95 16.51 -4.55
C LEU A 83 13.92 17.59 -4.05
N PRO A 84 13.51 18.88 -4.06
CA PRO A 84 14.27 19.92 -3.38
C PRO A 84 14.28 19.70 -1.86
N PRO A 85 15.24 20.29 -1.13
CA PRO A 85 15.31 20.19 0.33
C PRO A 85 13.97 20.48 1.03
N GLU A 86 13.24 21.51 0.61
CA GLU A 86 11.95 21.89 1.19
C GLU A 86 10.89 20.78 1.04
N ALA A 87 10.78 20.16 -0.13
CA ALA A 87 9.85 19.05 -0.34
C ALA A 87 10.27 17.81 0.48
N ASN A 88 11.58 17.57 0.63
CA ASN A 88 12.06 16.49 1.48
C ASN A 88 11.70 16.72 2.96
N LEU A 89 11.87 17.95 3.48
CA LEU A 89 11.53 18.27 4.87
C LEU A 89 10.02 18.16 5.12
N MET A 90 9.19 18.60 4.17
CA MET A 90 7.74 18.42 4.23
C MET A 90 7.36 16.93 4.31
N ALA A 91 7.87 16.11 3.38
CA ALA A 91 7.58 14.68 3.36
C ALA A 91 8.13 13.94 4.60
N CYS A 92 9.28 14.34 5.13
CA CYS A 92 9.81 13.81 6.39
C CYS A 92 8.91 14.14 7.58
N ALA A 93 8.32 15.35 7.62
CA ALA A 93 7.36 15.72 8.65
C ALA A 93 6.11 14.84 8.57
N HIS A 94 5.55 14.68 7.37
CA HIS A 94 4.36 13.86 7.15
C HIS A 94 4.60 12.37 7.39
N TYR A 95 5.80 11.84 7.11
CA TYR A 95 6.23 10.51 7.52
C TYR A 95 6.09 10.31 9.05
N ILE A 96 6.56 11.28 9.84
CA ILE A 96 6.48 11.20 11.31
C ILE A 96 5.03 11.29 11.80
N GLU A 97 4.19 12.14 11.18
CA GLU A 97 2.77 12.23 11.54
C GLU A 97 2.01 10.96 11.15
N ALA A 98 2.30 10.37 9.98
CA ALA A 98 1.73 9.11 9.53
C ALA A 98 2.05 7.96 10.51
N LEU A 99 3.26 7.93 11.10
CA LEU A 99 3.65 6.93 12.09
C LEU A 99 2.78 6.97 13.35
N ARG A 100 2.33 8.16 13.76
CA ARG A 100 1.42 8.35 14.90
C ARG A 100 -0.01 7.99 14.51
N LEU A 101 -0.45 8.44 13.34
CA LEU A 101 -1.82 8.22 12.88
C LEU A 101 -2.10 6.75 12.62
N GLN A 102 -1.18 5.99 12.02
CA GLN A 102 -1.44 4.59 11.66
C GLN A 102 -1.85 3.75 12.88
N ALA A 103 -1.29 4.03 14.06
CA ALA A 103 -1.66 3.33 15.29
C ALA A 103 -3.11 3.64 15.70
N ARG A 104 -3.63 4.83 15.37
CA ARG A 104 -5.04 5.22 15.56
C ARG A 104 -5.92 4.60 14.49
N SER A 105 -5.49 4.60 13.22
CA SER A 105 -6.22 3.94 12.13
C SER A 105 -6.39 2.43 12.38
N ALA A 106 -5.37 1.76 12.92
CA ALA A 106 -5.45 0.35 13.31
C ALA A 106 -6.49 0.06 14.40
N ARG A 107 -6.80 1.05 15.28
CA ARG A 107 -7.85 0.91 16.31
C ARG A 107 -9.25 0.79 15.72
N MET A 108 -9.48 1.23 14.48
CA MET A 108 -10.76 0.96 13.79
C MET A 108 -11.08 -0.54 13.76
N HIS A 109 -10.07 -1.40 13.56
CA HIS A 109 -10.25 -2.84 13.68
C HIS A 109 -10.48 -3.27 15.13
N ALA A 110 -9.81 -2.69 16.12
CA ALA A 110 -9.97 -3.09 17.52
C ALA A 110 -11.39 -2.80 18.06
N VAL A 111 -12.09 -1.77 17.55
CA VAL A 111 -13.45 -1.44 17.98
C VAL A 111 -14.42 -2.62 17.85
N PHE A 112 -14.39 -3.33 16.72
CA PHE A 112 -15.26 -4.48 16.46
C PHE A 112 -14.51 -5.81 16.39
N GLY A 113 -13.19 -5.77 16.24
CA GLY A 113 -12.29 -6.92 16.06
C GLY A 113 -11.53 -7.35 17.30
N GLY A 114 -11.69 -6.63 18.43
CA GLY A 114 -10.99 -6.86 19.69
C GLY A 114 -9.52 -6.45 19.69
N LYS A 115 -8.79 -6.69 18.59
CA LYS A 115 -7.36 -6.34 18.46
C LYS A 115 -6.92 -6.11 17.01
N ASN A 116 -5.76 -5.50 16.86
CA ASN A 116 -5.00 -5.44 15.61
C ASN A 116 -3.49 -5.48 15.97
N PRO A 117 -2.66 -6.30 15.28
CA PRO A 117 -2.98 -7.21 14.17
C PRO A 117 -3.84 -8.44 14.52
N HIS A 118 -4.31 -9.14 13.49
CA HIS A 118 -5.15 -10.35 13.56
C HIS A 118 -6.44 -10.17 14.38
N PRO A 119 -7.41 -9.38 13.88
CA PRO A 119 -8.68 -9.18 14.58
C PRO A 119 -9.46 -10.50 14.72
N GLN A 120 -10.21 -10.67 15.81
CA GLN A 120 -10.92 -11.91 16.16
C GLN A 120 -12.44 -11.71 16.21
N PHE A 121 -13.01 -11.15 15.15
CA PHE A 121 -14.46 -10.97 15.03
C PHE A 121 -15.13 -11.90 14.05
N LEU A 122 -14.39 -12.55 13.15
CA LEU A 122 -14.97 -13.38 12.12
C LEU A 122 -15.36 -14.75 12.68
N VAL A 123 -16.56 -15.19 12.33
CA VAL A 123 -17.04 -16.56 12.53
C VAL A 123 -17.79 -16.98 11.27
N VAL A 124 -17.81 -18.27 10.94
CA VAL A 124 -18.64 -18.76 9.84
C VAL A 124 -20.10 -18.38 10.13
N GLY A 125 -20.70 -17.59 9.25
CA GLY A 125 -22.05 -17.05 9.42
C GLY A 125 -22.14 -15.59 9.88
N GLY A 126 -21.02 -14.91 10.19
CA GLY A 126 -21.04 -13.47 10.47
C GLY A 126 -19.91 -12.98 11.37
N ILE A 127 -20.27 -12.20 12.39
CA ILE A 127 -19.32 -11.56 13.31
C ILE A 127 -19.67 -11.85 14.77
N THR A 128 -18.67 -11.81 15.67
CA THR A 128 -18.86 -12.02 17.12
C THR A 128 -19.23 -10.74 17.88
N SER A 129 -18.94 -9.56 17.32
CA SER A 129 -19.11 -8.25 17.97
C SER A 129 -20.54 -7.68 17.88
N VAL A 130 -21.56 -8.53 17.84
CA VAL A 130 -22.97 -8.10 17.69
C VAL A 130 -23.42 -7.23 18.86
N ALA A 131 -23.00 -7.59 20.08
CA ALA A 131 -23.32 -6.82 21.29
C ALA A 131 -22.64 -5.45 21.35
N ASP A 132 -21.59 -5.22 20.54
CA ASP A 132 -20.84 -3.97 20.46
C ASP A 132 -21.37 -3.03 19.36
N LEU A 133 -22.43 -3.41 18.63
CA LEU A 133 -23.12 -2.54 17.68
C LEU A 133 -23.99 -1.48 18.41
N LYS A 134 -23.35 -0.73 19.30
CA LYS A 134 -23.96 0.32 20.14
C LYS A 134 -23.56 1.70 19.63
N PRO A 135 -24.37 2.75 19.88
CA PRO A 135 -24.11 4.10 19.39
C PRO A 135 -22.72 4.65 19.78
N ASP A 136 -22.24 4.36 20.99
CA ASP A 136 -20.93 4.79 21.49
C ASP A 136 -19.75 4.14 20.74
N ARG A 137 -19.81 2.83 20.49
CA ARG A 137 -18.79 2.11 19.71
C ARG A 137 -18.79 2.51 18.23
N ILE A 138 -19.97 2.73 17.66
CA ILE A 138 -20.11 3.24 16.29
C ILE A 138 -19.53 4.67 16.21
N ALA A 139 -19.82 5.54 17.18
CA ALA A 139 -19.26 6.88 17.24
C ALA A 139 -17.73 6.87 17.37
N GLU A 140 -17.17 5.97 18.20
CA GLU A 140 -15.72 5.78 18.32
C GLU A 140 -15.08 5.38 16.97
N PHE A 141 -15.68 4.40 16.27
CA PHE A 141 -15.22 4.01 14.94
C PHE A 141 -15.27 5.17 13.95
N LEU A 142 -16.39 5.88 13.87
CA LEU A 142 -16.58 7.00 12.94
C LEU A 142 -15.62 8.15 13.21
N TYR A 143 -15.29 8.40 14.48
CA TYR A 143 -14.31 9.41 14.86
C TYR A 143 -12.90 9.02 14.36
N LEU A 144 -12.46 7.78 14.59
CA LEU A 144 -11.18 7.28 14.10
C LEU A 144 -11.11 7.25 12.56
N GLN A 145 -12.20 6.87 11.92
CA GLN A 145 -12.32 6.88 10.46
C GLN A 145 -12.19 8.31 9.93
N LYS A 146 -12.93 9.27 10.50
CA LYS A 146 -12.88 10.67 10.06
C LYS A 146 -11.49 11.25 10.20
N GLU A 147 -10.83 11.04 11.34
CA GLU A 147 -9.45 11.46 11.55
C GLU A 147 -8.48 10.85 10.53
N THR A 148 -8.65 9.56 10.20
CA THR A 148 -7.85 8.88 9.18
C THR A 148 -8.11 9.45 7.78
N GLN A 149 -9.38 9.67 7.42
CA GLN A 149 -9.77 10.24 6.13
C GLN A 149 -9.26 11.67 5.96
N GLU A 150 -9.39 12.50 6.99
CA GLU A 150 -8.88 13.88 6.96
C GLU A 150 -7.36 13.91 6.68
N PHE A 151 -6.58 12.97 7.22
CA PHE A 151 -5.17 12.89 6.88
C PHE A 151 -4.93 12.36 5.46
N ILE A 152 -5.73 11.40 4.99
CA ILE A 152 -5.60 10.88 3.63
C ILE A 152 -5.85 12.00 2.61
N GLU A 153 -6.93 12.74 2.78
CA GLU A 153 -7.37 13.79 1.87
C GLU A 153 -6.46 15.02 1.92
N ASN A 154 -6.00 15.40 3.11
CA ASN A 154 -5.26 16.66 3.30
C ASN A 154 -3.75 16.48 3.39
N VAL A 155 -3.22 15.25 3.49
CA VAL A 155 -1.77 14.99 3.61
C VAL A 155 -1.31 13.94 2.61
N TYR A 156 -1.83 12.70 2.66
CA TYR A 156 -1.36 11.60 1.81
C TYR A 156 -1.54 11.88 0.31
N ILE A 157 -2.76 12.18 -0.14
CA ILE A 157 -3.02 12.44 -1.56
C ILE A 157 -2.23 13.67 -2.06
N PRO A 158 -2.24 14.81 -1.35
CA PRO A 158 -1.37 15.95 -1.64
C PRO A 158 0.11 15.60 -1.80
N ASP A 159 0.68 14.87 -0.84
CA ASP A 159 2.09 14.45 -0.89
C ASP A 159 2.35 13.56 -2.09
N LEU A 160 1.48 12.59 -2.38
CA LEU A 160 1.62 11.71 -3.54
C LEU A 160 1.66 12.53 -4.84
N VAL A 161 0.74 13.47 -5.02
CA VAL A 161 0.69 14.32 -6.22
C VAL A 161 1.90 15.25 -6.30
N ALA A 162 2.29 15.86 -5.17
CA ALA A 162 3.45 16.73 -5.10
C ALA A 162 4.73 15.98 -5.44
N VAL A 163 4.99 14.83 -4.82
CA VAL A 163 6.15 13.97 -5.09
C VAL A 163 6.14 13.50 -6.53
N ALA A 164 5.03 12.94 -7.02
CA ALA A 164 4.92 12.47 -8.41
C ALA A 164 5.22 13.56 -9.45
N SER A 165 4.96 14.84 -9.13
CA SER A 165 5.26 15.95 -10.03
C SER A 165 6.75 16.13 -10.35
N PHE A 166 7.64 15.67 -9.45
CA PHE A 166 9.11 15.70 -9.63
C PHE A 166 9.67 14.46 -10.33
N TYR A 167 8.86 13.41 -10.49
CA TYR A 167 9.27 12.08 -10.98
C TYR A 167 8.43 11.62 -12.17
N LYS A 168 7.99 12.54 -13.03
CA LYS A 168 7.08 12.24 -14.14
C LYS A 168 7.63 11.17 -15.09
N GLU A 169 8.95 11.10 -15.26
CA GLU A 169 9.63 10.10 -16.07
C GLU A 169 9.39 8.67 -15.58
N TRP A 170 9.14 8.47 -14.28
CA TRP A 170 8.83 7.16 -13.72
C TRP A 170 7.49 6.61 -14.20
N GLY A 171 6.58 7.46 -14.71
CA GLY A 171 5.35 7.01 -15.36
C GLY A 171 5.58 6.18 -16.64
N ALA A 172 6.80 6.19 -17.20
CA ALA A 172 7.18 5.37 -18.34
C ALA A 172 7.96 4.09 -17.95
N ILE A 173 8.19 3.86 -16.66
CA ILE A 173 9.04 2.77 -16.15
C ILE A 173 8.17 1.74 -15.42
N GLY A 174 8.34 0.46 -15.78
CA GLY A 174 7.61 -0.67 -15.21
C GLY A 174 6.30 -1.00 -15.93
N GLY A 175 5.54 -1.93 -15.35
CA GLY A 175 4.21 -2.31 -15.80
C GLY A 175 4.10 -3.68 -16.47
N THR A 176 2.86 -4.11 -16.65
CA THR A 176 2.48 -5.41 -17.21
C THR A 176 1.45 -5.24 -18.33
N THR A 177 0.97 -6.34 -18.91
CA THR A 177 -0.01 -6.32 -20.02
C THR A 177 -1.40 -6.79 -19.62
N ASN A 178 -1.53 -7.60 -18.57
CA ASN A 178 -2.80 -8.16 -18.13
C ASN A 178 -3.05 -7.78 -16.67
N PHE A 179 -4.28 -7.37 -16.35
CA PHE A 179 -4.68 -6.96 -15.01
C PHE A 179 -5.91 -7.74 -14.56
N LEU A 180 -5.93 -8.16 -13.29
CA LEU A 180 -7.01 -8.96 -12.72
C LEU A 180 -7.51 -8.33 -11.42
N ALA A 181 -8.84 -8.19 -11.31
CA ALA A 181 -9.51 -7.79 -10.09
C ALA A 181 -10.73 -8.69 -9.82
N TRP A 182 -10.85 -9.20 -8.60
CA TRP A 182 -11.98 -10.04 -8.19
C TRP A 182 -13.21 -9.25 -7.70
N GLY A 183 -13.07 -7.94 -7.56
CA GLY A 183 -14.04 -7.06 -6.93
C GLY A 183 -14.09 -7.22 -5.40
N GLU A 184 -14.73 -6.27 -4.72
CA GLU A 184 -14.81 -6.20 -3.25
C GLU A 184 -15.96 -5.27 -2.81
N PHE A 185 -16.31 -5.34 -1.52
CA PHE A 185 -17.35 -4.57 -0.84
C PHE A 185 -18.75 -4.87 -1.43
N PRO A 186 -19.27 -6.09 -1.23
CA PRO A 186 -20.63 -6.45 -1.64
C PRO A 186 -21.66 -5.56 -0.95
N GLN A 187 -22.60 -5.05 -1.74
CA GLN A 187 -23.72 -4.21 -1.29
C GLN A 187 -25.04 -4.99 -1.18
N GLY A 188 -25.02 -6.28 -1.51
CA GLY A 188 -26.16 -7.20 -1.48
C GLY A 188 -25.77 -8.60 -1.93
N GLU A 189 -26.72 -9.53 -1.93
CA GLU A 189 -26.46 -10.96 -2.18
C GLU A 189 -26.12 -11.31 -3.64
N ASN A 190 -26.43 -10.43 -4.60
CA ASN A 190 -26.21 -10.69 -6.02
C ASN A 190 -24.76 -10.39 -6.44
N GLU A 191 -23.81 -11.19 -5.97
CA GLU A 191 -22.42 -11.10 -6.40
C GLU A 191 -22.19 -11.81 -7.75
N PRO A 192 -21.37 -11.25 -8.65
CA PRO A 192 -20.48 -10.08 -8.44
C PRO A 192 -21.11 -8.71 -8.76
N ASP A 193 -22.36 -8.64 -9.21
CA ASP A 193 -22.99 -7.38 -9.64
C ASP A 193 -23.20 -6.37 -8.50
N SER A 194 -23.29 -6.86 -7.26
CA SER A 194 -23.44 -6.04 -6.05
C SER A 194 -22.12 -5.49 -5.51
N LEU A 195 -20.96 -5.82 -6.10
CA LEU A 195 -19.66 -5.38 -5.61
C LEU A 195 -19.43 -3.89 -5.91
N LEU A 196 -19.18 -3.07 -4.89
CA LEU A 196 -18.84 -1.66 -5.07
C LEU A 196 -17.52 -1.50 -5.83
N MET A 197 -16.52 -2.34 -5.55
CA MET A 197 -15.33 -2.45 -6.39
C MET A 197 -15.57 -3.52 -7.46
N PRO A 198 -15.49 -3.18 -8.75
CA PRO A 198 -15.87 -4.11 -9.80
C PRO A 198 -14.85 -5.24 -9.99
N ARG A 199 -15.38 -6.39 -10.39
CA ARG A 199 -14.63 -7.54 -10.88
C ARG A 199 -14.34 -7.40 -12.38
N GLY A 200 -13.15 -7.82 -12.82
CA GLY A 200 -12.81 -7.83 -14.24
C GLY A 200 -11.41 -8.35 -14.55
N LEU A 201 -11.22 -8.70 -15.82
CA LEU A 201 -9.93 -9.03 -16.42
C LEU A 201 -9.67 -8.06 -17.56
N ILE A 202 -8.53 -7.38 -17.54
CA ILE A 202 -8.00 -6.63 -18.67
C ILE A 202 -6.91 -7.48 -19.30
N SER A 203 -7.06 -7.82 -20.58
CA SER A 203 -6.06 -8.58 -21.34
C SER A 203 -5.37 -7.65 -22.34
N LYS A 204 -4.04 -7.74 -22.46
CA LYS A 204 -3.25 -6.96 -23.42
C LYS A 204 -3.56 -5.45 -23.40
N ARG A 205 -3.84 -4.93 -22.20
CA ARG A 205 -4.21 -3.52 -21.94
C ARG A 205 -5.48 -3.05 -22.66
N ASP A 206 -6.37 -3.96 -23.05
CA ASP A 206 -7.66 -3.62 -23.63
C ASP A 206 -8.65 -3.17 -22.54
N LEU A 207 -8.80 -1.86 -22.39
CA LEU A 207 -9.77 -1.25 -21.47
C LEU A 207 -11.19 -1.18 -22.03
N ALA A 208 -11.39 -1.45 -23.33
CA ALA A 208 -12.71 -1.42 -23.95
C ALA A 208 -13.48 -2.72 -23.76
N ASN A 209 -12.78 -3.84 -23.56
CA ASN A 209 -13.37 -5.17 -23.39
C ASN A 209 -12.90 -5.81 -22.09
N ILE A 210 -13.65 -5.58 -21.01
CA ILE A 210 -13.33 -6.09 -19.66
C ILE A 210 -14.33 -7.20 -19.28
N PRO A 211 -14.10 -8.47 -19.67
CA PRO A 211 -14.97 -9.57 -19.26
C PRO A 211 -14.90 -9.79 -17.75
N MET A 212 -15.96 -10.43 -17.22
CA MET A 212 -15.98 -10.89 -15.83
C MET A 212 -14.89 -11.96 -15.64
N ALA A 213 -14.05 -11.78 -14.62
CA ALA A 213 -13.13 -12.83 -14.21
C ALA A 213 -13.89 -14.02 -13.61
N VAL A 214 -13.50 -15.24 -13.95
CA VAL A 214 -14.10 -16.49 -13.42
C VAL A 214 -13.02 -17.34 -12.76
N GLN A 215 -13.32 -17.90 -11.58
CA GLN A 215 -12.31 -18.56 -10.74
C GLN A 215 -11.75 -19.83 -11.40
N GLU A 216 -12.54 -20.52 -12.22
CA GLU A 216 -12.22 -21.81 -12.84
C GLU A 216 -11.00 -21.70 -13.77
N LYS A 217 -10.68 -20.48 -14.21
CA LYS A 217 -9.55 -20.16 -15.08
C LYS A 217 -8.24 -19.94 -14.33
N VAL A 218 -8.25 -19.93 -13.00
CA VAL A 218 -7.06 -19.79 -12.16
C VAL A 218 -6.34 -21.12 -12.04
N ALA A 219 -5.03 -21.11 -12.23
CA ALA A 219 -4.16 -22.24 -11.93
C ALA A 219 -2.85 -21.76 -11.30
N GLU A 220 -2.25 -22.57 -10.43
CA GLU A 220 -0.92 -22.33 -9.86
C GLU A 220 0.09 -23.29 -10.51
N ASN A 221 1.19 -22.74 -11.03
CA ASN A 221 2.31 -23.51 -11.54
C ASN A 221 3.47 -23.53 -10.52
N VAL A 222 4.17 -24.66 -10.43
CA VAL A 222 5.32 -24.84 -9.51
C VAL A 222 6.65 -25.12 -10.21
N THR A 223 6.70 -25.12 -11.55
CA THR A 223 7.88 -25.49 -12.35
C THR A 223 9.15 -24.70 -12.02
N ARG A 224 9.03 -23.50 -11.42
CA ARG A 224 10.15 -22.64 -11.01
C ARG A 224 10.16 -22.34 -9.50
N ALA A 225 9.38 -23.09 -8.73
CA ALA A 225 9.21 -22.89 -7.30
C ALA A 225 9.69 -24.14 -6.52
N TRP A 226 10.06 -23.97 -5.25
CA TRP A 226 10.64 -25.04 -4.42
C TRP A 226 9.59 -26.02 -3.88
N TYR A 227 8.85 -26.64 -4.78
CA TYR A 227 7.86 -27.68 -4.51
C TYR A 227 8.12 -28.90 -5.38
N GLU A 228 7.59 -30.06 -5.00
CA GLU A 228 7.60 -31.24 -5.86
C GLU A 228 6.99 -30.92 -7.23
N ASP A 229 7.66 -31.37 -8.30
CA ASP A 229 7.23 -31.08 -9.68
C ASP A 229 5.84 -31.67 -9.97
N GLY A 230 5.08 -30.95 -10.79
CA GLY A 230 3.69 -31.29 -11.05
C GLY A 230 3.02 -30.37 -12.08
N PRO A 231 1.81 -30.74 -12.54
CA PRO A 231 1.06 -29.93 -13.48
C PRO A 231 0.61 -28.61 -12.83
N SER A 232 0.22 -27.64 -13.68
CA SER A 232 -0.51 -26.47 -13.19
C SER A 232 -1.88 -26.89 -12.66
N LEU A 233 -2.20 -26.51 -11.43
CA LEU A 233 -3.42 -26.98 -10.74
C LEU A 233 -4.32 -25.81 -10.34
N HIS A 234 -5.63 -25.96 -10.56
CA HIS A 234 -6.62 -25.08 -9.95
C HIS A 234 -6.55 -25.25 -8.41
N PRO A 235 -6.71 -24.18 -7.60
CA PRO A 235 -6.55 -24.24 -6.14
C PRO A 235 -7.38 -25.33 -5.43
N TYR A 236 -8.59 -25.65 -5.89
CA TYR A 236 -9.39 -26.77 -5.34
C TYR A 236 -8.74 -28.15 -5.45
N LYS A 237 -7.79 -28.33 -6.37
CA LYS A 237 -6.98 -29.54 -6.54
C LYS A 237 -5.49 -29.26 -6.24
N GLY A 238 -5.19 -28.08 -5.67
CA GLY A 238 -3.83 -27.63 -5.45
C GLY A 238 -3.11 -28.45 -4.40
N GLU A 239 -1.81 -28.65 -4.61
CA GLU A 239 -0.93 -29.33 -3.67
C GLU A 239 0.14 -28.36 -3.17
N THR A 240 0.60 -28.56 -1.93
CA THR A 240 1.70 -27.79 -1.34
C THR A 240 2.66 -28.78 -0.69
N LYS A 241 3.61 -29.28 -1.49
CA LYS A 241 4.63 -30.26 -1.09
C LYS A 241 6.02 -29.63 -1.26
N PRO A 242 6.55 -28.97 -0.22
CA PRO A 242 7.88 -28.38 -0.27
C PRO A 242 8.96 -29.42 -0.57
N LEU A 243 10.00 -29.02 -1.30
CA LEU A 243 11.21 -29.82 -1.43
C LEU A 243 11.79 -30.09 -0.03
N GLN A 244 12.17 -31.35 0.23
CA GLN A 244 12.72 -31.76 1.53
C GLN A 244 14.18 -31.30 1.73
N GLU A 245 14.91 -31.13 0.63
CA GLU A 245 16.27 -30.60 0.63
C GLU A 245 16.27 -29.07 0.67
N ASP A 246 17.33 -28.49 1.25
CA ASP A 246 17.53 -27.03 1.23
C ASP A 246 17.73 -26.56 -0.21
N PRO A 247 16.80 -25.77 -0.77
CA PRO A 247 16.80 -25.50 -2.18
C PRO A 247 17.89 -24.50 -2.58
N LYS A 248 18.58 -24.79 -3.69
CA LYS A 248 19.57 -23.87 -4.26
C LYS A 248 18.89 -22.83 -5.16
N TYR A 249 19.17 -21.55 -4.91
CA TYR A 249 18.69 -20.44 -5.73
C TYR A 249 19.29 -20.47 -7.14
N ARG A 250 18.47 -20.79 -8.15
CA ARG A 250 18.89 -20.96 -9.57
C ARG A 250 17.99 -20.18 -10.54
N PRO A 251 18.04 -18.84 -10.56
CA PRO A 251 17.10 -18.00 -11.30
C PRO A 251 17.14 -18.23 -12.83
N ASP A 252 18.29 -18.55 -13.40
CA ASP A 252 18.44 -18.64 -14.87
C ASP A 252 17.82 -19.92 -15.46
N SER A 253 17.81 -21.02 -14.72
CA SER A 253 17.55 -22.36 -15.29
C SER A 253 16.85 -23.35 -14.36
N GLY A 254 16.68 -23.03 -13.07
CA GLY A 254 16.05 -23.93 -12.11
C GLY A 254 14.93 -23.25 -11.32
N GLU A 255 14.62 -23.84 -10.17
CA GLU A 255 13.70 -23.27 -9.20
C GLU A 255 14.41 -22.21 -8.36
N TYR A 256 13.67 -21.15 -8.00
CA TYR A 256 14.28 -19.99 -7.36
C TYR A 256 13.38 -19.30 -6.32
N SER A 257 12.22 -19.87 -5.99
CA SER A 257 11.23 -19.17 -5.19
C SER A 257 10.35 -20.10 -4.35
N TRP A 258 9.95 -19.63 -3.17
CA TRP A 258 8.84 -20.21 -2.39
C TRP A 258 7.48 -19.75 -2.89
N PHE A 259 7.42 -18.75 -3.77
CA PHE A 259 6.16 -18.38 -4.41
C PHE A 259 5.86 -19.36 -5.55
N LYS A 260 4.66 -19.94 -5.52
CA LYS A 260 4.07 -20.53 -6.73
C LYS A 260 3.86 -19.44 -7.78
N ALA A 261 3.55 -19.86 -9.01
CA ALA A 261 3.31 -18.98 -10.14
C ALA A 261 1.83 -19.06 -10.57
N PRO A 262 0.91 -18.31 -9.92
CA PRO A 262 -0.48 -18.20 -10.36
C PRO A 262 -0.59 -17.68 -11.79
N ARG A 263 -1.56 -18.20 -12.53
CA ARG A 263 -1.92 -17.82 -13.90
C ARG A 263 -3.43 -17.77 -14.03
N TYR A 264 -3.91 -16.89 -14.90
CA TYR A 264 -5.29 -16.87 -15.36
C TYR A 264 -5.27 -17.23 -16.85
N GLU A 265 -5.88 -18.37 -17.23
CA GLU A 265 -5.80 -18.91 -18.60
C GLU A 265 -4.35 -19.03 -19.12
N CYS A 266 -3.46 -19.54 -18.28
CA CYS A 266 -2.01 -19.66 -18.55
C CYS A 266 -1.24 -18.32 -18.69
N GLU A 267 -1.91 -17.17 -18.57
CA GLU A 267 -1.29 -15.85 -18.65
C GLU A 267 -0.94 -15.28 -17.26
N PRO A 268 0.19 -14.58 -17.10
CA PRO A 268 0.48 -13.82 -15.90
C PRO A 268 -0.42 -12.58 -15.85
N CYS A 269 -0.87 -12.20 -14.65
CA CYS A 269 -1.68 -11.01 -14.43
C CYS A 269 -1.14 -10.20 -13.25
N GLU A 270 -1.14 -8.88 -13.39
CA GLU A 270 -0.95 -7.95 -12.28
C GLU A 270 -2.26 -7.81 -11.50
N VAL A 271 -2.15 -7.79 -10.18
CA VAL A 271 -3.25 -7.55 -9.24
C VAL A 271 -2.88 -6.36 -8.35
N GLY A 272 -3.86 -5.80 -7.64
CA GLY A 272 -3.61 -4.71 -6.67
C GLY A 272 -4.32 -3.41 -7.01
N PRO A 273 -3.92 -2.28 -6.40
CA PRO A 273 -4.61 -1.00 -6.55
C PRO A 273 -4.75 -0.54 -8.01
N LEU A 274 -3.68 -0.60 -8.81
CA LEU A 274 -3.72 -0.20 -10.21
C LEU A 274 -4.71 -1.04 -11.02
N ALA A 275 -4.63 -2.37 -10.91
CA ALA A 275 -5.56 -3.29 -11.57
C ALA A 275 -7.03 -2.98 -11.24
N ARG A 276 -7.34 -2.74 -9.95
CA ARG A 276 -8.70 -2.39 -9.49
C ARG A 276 -9.16 -1.04 -10.05
N VAL A 277 -8.30 -0.03 -10.07
CA VAL A 277 -8.61 1.29 -10.64
C VAL A 277 -8.86 1.19 -12.14
N LEU A 278 -8.03 0.45 -12.89
CA LEU A 278 -8.20 0.29 -14.32
C LEU A 278 -9.49 -0.47 -14.67
N VAL A 279 -9.81 -1.54 -13.94
CA VAL A 279 -11.07 -2.28 -14.11
C VAL A 279 -12.28 -1.40 -13.79
N ALA A 280 -12.20 -0.56 -12.76
CA ALA A 280 -13.25 0.39 -12.42
C ALA A 280 -13.36 1.55 -13.41
N TYR A 281 -12.26 1.94 -14.06
CA TYR A 281 -12.24 3.01 -15.05
C TYR A 281 -12.84 2.58 -16.39
N GLY A 282 -12.60 1.34 -16.82
CA GLY A 282 -13.09 0.81 -18.10
C GLY A 282 -14.52 0.25 -18.05
N LYS A 283 -15.17 0.24 -16.88
CA LYS A 283 -16.58 -0.16 -16.71
C LYS A 283 -17.45 1.05 -16.42
#